data_AF-A0A0M6VFE3-F1
#
_entry.id   AF-A0A0M6VFE3-F1
#
_cell.length_a   1.000
_cell.length_b   1.000
_cell.length_c   1.000
_cell.angle_alpha   90.00
_cell.angle_beta   90.00
_cell.angle_gamma   90.00
#
_symmetry.space_group_name_H-M   'P 1'
#
loop_
_entity.id
_entity.type
_entity.pdbx_description
1 polymer ?
#
loop_
_entity_poly.entity_id
_entity_poly.type
_entity_poly.pdbx_seq_one_letter_code
_entity_poly.pdbx_strand_id
1 'polypeptide(L)' 'MAIFRRLKTLVSDLSSVQCCFCGEPVRGEPPLEIHLALPGDSSQHMCAHGECFRAKLHPSVPFLTPAEHLEADGDS' A
#
# COMPACT_ATOMS: atom_id res chain seq x y z
N MET A 1 -8.03 -11.26 -18.87
CA MET A 1 -6.64 -10.96 -19.23
C MET A 1 -6.26 -9.66 -18.55
N ALA A 2 -5.45 -9.70 -17.48
CA ALA A 2 -4.99 -8.50 -16.79
C ALA A 2 -3.66 -8.03 -17.40
N ILE A 3 -3.63 -6.80 -17.91
CA ILE A 3 -2.45 -6.20 -18.53
C ILE A 3 -1.70 -5.47 -17.40
N PHE A 4 -0.58 -6.03 -16.95
CA PHE A 4 0.33 -5.36 -16.02
C PHE A 4 1.13 -4.30 -16.75
N ARG A 5 0.61 -3.07 -16.80
CA ARG A 5 1.40 -1.92 -17.26
C ARG A 5 2.28 -1.45 -16.11
N ARG A 6 3.61 -1.52 -16.29
CA ARG A 6 4.60 -0.83 -15.46
C ARG A 6 4.35 0.68 -15.56
N LEU A 7 3.52 1.21 -14.68
CA LEU A 7 3.45 2.65 -14.46
C LEU A 7 4.63 3.02 -13.56
N LYS A 8 5.67 3.59 -14.18
CA LYS A 8 6.63 4.46 -13.48
C LYS A 8 5.84 5.67 -12.99
N THR A 9 5.24 5.56 -11.81
CA THR A 9 4.63 6.73 -11.16
C THR A 9 5.76 7.57 -10.59
N LEU A 10 5.89 8.76 -11.16
CA LEU A 10 6.78 9.82 -10.71
C LEU A 10 6.48 10.11 -9.24
N VAL A 11 7.40 9.73 -8.35
CA VAL A 11 7.44 10.20 -6.96
C VAL A 11 7.90 11.65 -7.02
N SER A 12 6.97 12.54 -7.37
CA SER A 12 7.13 13.98 -7.25
C SER A 12 6.63 14.37 -5.85
N ASP A 13 7.52 14.94 -5.05
CA ASP A 13 7.35 15.34 -3.65
C ASP A 13 7.15 14.20 -2.63
N LEU A 14 8.27 13.76 -2.03
CA LEU A 14 8.33 13.09 -0.71
C LEU A 14 7.87 14.03 0.43
N SER A 15 6.80 14.80 0.20
CA SER A 15 5.94 15.26 1.29
C SER A 15 5.50 13.99 2.04
N SER A 16 5.74 13.95 3.34
CA SER A 16 5.52 12.75 4.15
C SER A 16 4.10 12.23 3.96
N VAL A 17 3.93 11.14 3.23
CA VAL A 17 2.60 10.57 2.98
C VAL A 17 2.03 10.12 4.33
N GLN A 18 0.82 10.55 4.65
CA GLN A 18 0.20 10.29 5.94
C GLN A 18 -0.58 8.98 5.90
N CYS A 19 -0.41 8.14 6.92
CA CYS A 19 -1.20 6.92 7.04
C CYS A 19 -2.67 7.28 7.35
N CYS A 20 -3.58 6.75 6.53
CA CYS A 20 -5.02 6.96 6.69
C CYS A 20 -5.63 6.30 7.94
N PHE A 21 -4.91 5.42 8.63
CA PHE A 21 -5.40 4.72 9.82
C PHE A 21 -4.91 5.34 11.14
N CYS A 22 -3.60 5.61 11.26
CA CYS A 22 -3.00 6.12 12.49
C CYS A 22 -2.74 7.63 12.47
N GLY A 23 -2.81 8.27 11.29
CA GLY A 23 -2.52 9.70 11.14
C GLY A 23 -1.03 10.05 11.22
N GLU A 24 -0.13 9.10 11.44
CA GLU A 24 1.31 9.34 11.44
C GLU A 24 1.89 9.26 10.01
N PRO A 25 2.99 9.97 9.72
CA PRO A 25 3.66 9.87 8.43
C PRO A 25 4.25 8.48 8.21
N VAL A 26 4.12 7.96 6.99
CA VAL A 26 4.80 6.74 6.54
C VAL A 26 6.24 7.09 6.22
N ARG A 27 7.19 6.52 6.97
CA ARG A 27 8.63 6.77 6.87
C ARG A 27 9.38 5.44 6.85
N GLY A 28 10.45 5.35 6.06
CA GLY A 28 11.40 4.23 6.10
C GLY A 28 10.96 2.97 5.35
N GLU A 29 9.66 2.75 5.12
CA GLU A 29 9.13 1.66 4.30
C GLU A 29 8.38 2.19 3.07
N PRO A 30 8.34 1.42 1.95
CA PRO A 30 7.47 1.77 0.84
C PRO A 30 6.01 1.76 1.31
N PRO A 31 5.26 2.86 1.11
CA PRO A 31 3.87 2.95 1.54
C PRO A 31 2.99 1.95 0.81
N LEU A 32 1.99 1.40 1.52
CA LEU A 32 0.89 0.69 0.86
C LEU A 32 -0.06 1.69 0.23
N GLU A 33 -0.31 1.54 -1.06
CA GLU A 33 -1.32 2.30 -1.78
C GLU A 33 -2.64 1.51 -1.84
N ILE A 34 -3.72 2.09 -1.33
CA ILE A 34 -5.04 1.50 -1.29
C ILE A 34 -5.92 2.22 -2.30
N HIS A 35 -6.41 1.48 -3.30
CA HIS A 35 -7.28 2.00 -4.35
C HIS A 35 -8.71 1.55 -4.08
N LEU A 36 -9.58 2.48 -3.72
CA LEU A 36 -11.00 2.24 -3.52
C LEU A 36 -11.76 2.71 -4.76
N ALA A 37 -12.37 1.78 -5.49
CA ALA A 37 -13.31 2.11 -6.55
C ALA A 37 -14.65 2.52 -5.93
N LEU A 38 -15.16 3.68 -6.35
CA LEU A 38 -16.42 4.26 -5.89
C LEU A 38 -17.43 4.30 -7.06
N PRO A 39 -18.74 4.41 -6.78
CA PRO A 39 -19.74 4.49 -7.85
C PRO A 39 -19.48 5.68 -8.80
N GLY A 40 -19.87 5.51 -10.08
CA GLY A 40 -19.79 6.57 -11.09
C GLY A 40 -18.37 6.87 -11.59
N ASP A 41 -17.57 5.82 -11.82
CA ASP A 41 -16.19 5.90 -12.32
C ASP A 41 -15.24 6.75 -11.45
N SER A 42 -15.57 6.92 -10.18
CA SER A 42 -14.73 7.63 -9.23
C SER A 42 -13.82 6.65 -8.48
N SER A 43 -12.64 7.13 -8.07
CA SER A 43 -11.71 6.37 -7.22
C SER A 43 -11.15 7.23 -6.11
N GLN A 44 -10.83 6.59 -4.99
CA GLN A 44 -10.10 7.21 -3.89
C GLN A 44 -8.78 6.46 -3.70
N HIS A 45 -7.70 7.23 -3.65
CA HIS A 45 -6.35 6.74 -3.41
C HIS A 45 -5.95 7.10 -1.98
N MET A 46 -5.54 6.11 -1.20
CA MET A 46 -5.09 6.29 0.18
C MET A 46 -3.75 5.61 0.40
N CYS A 47 -3.09 6.00 1.48
CA CYS A 47 -1.81 5.44 1.89
C CYS A 47 -1.88 4.89 3.33
N ALA A 48 -1.16 3.81 3.61
CA ALA A 48 -1.03 3.28 4.96
C ALA A 48 0.35 2.64 5.23
N HIS A 49 0.73 2.54 6.51
CA HIS A 49 1.75 1.60 6.95
C HIS A 49 1.29 0.16 6.72
N GLY A 50 2.24 -0.74 6.46
CA GLY A 50 1.97 -2.16 6.27
C GLY A 50 1.20 -2.78 7.44
N GLU A 51 1.69 -2.52 8.65
CA GLU A 51 1.15 -3.06 9.89
C GLU A 51 -0.23 -2.49 10.23
N CYS A 52 -0.43 -1.19 10.00
CA CYS A 52 -1.72 -0.55 10.26
C CYS A 52 -2.82 -1.12 9.35
N PHE A 53 -2.50 -1.38 8.08
CA PHE A 53 -3.45 -2.03 7.18
C PHE A 53 -3.77 -3.46 7.64
N ARG A 54 -2.74 -4.26 7.97
CA ARG A 54 -2.91 -5.63 8.48
C ARG A 54 -3.81 -5.69 9.71
N ALA A 55 -3.66 -4.74 10.64
CA ALA A 55 -4.49 -4.67 11.85
C ALA A 55 -5.97 -4.36 11.57
N LYS A 56 -6.30 -3.82 10.39
CA LYS A 56 -7.68 -3.53 9.96
C LYS A 56 -8.26 -4.58 9.02
N LEU A 57 -7.44 -5.48 8.49
CA LEU A 57 -7.91 -6.57 7.63
C LEU A 57 -8.71 -7.59 8.44
N HIS A 58 -9.72 -8.16 7.77
CA HIS A 58 -10.40 -9.33 8.31
C HIS A 58 -9.40 -10.50 8.39
N PRO A 59 -9.42 -11.33 9.45
CA PRO A 59 -8.45 -12.42 9.62
C PRO A 59 -8.41 -13.46 8.49
N SER A 60 -9.48 -13.54 7.70
CA SER A 60 -9.53 -14.43 6.52
C SER A 60 -8.78 -13.88 5.30
N VAL A 61 -8.27 -12.65 5.34
CA VAL A 61 -7.52 -12.04 4.24
C VAL A 61 -6.04 -12.26 4.52
N PRO A 62 -5.37 -13.20 3.81
CA PRO A 62 -3.94 -13.36 3.93
C PRO A 62 -3.25 -12.10 3.40
N PHE A 63 -2.36 -11.54 4.22
CA PHE A 63 -1.64 -10.33 3.88
C PHE A 63 -0.22 -10.40 4.45
N LEU A 64 0.76 -10.16 3.58
CA LEU A 64 2.16 -9.97 3.93
C LEU A 64 2.48 -8.49 3.77
N THR A 65 3.14 -7.91 4.77
CA THR A 65 3.64 -6.55 4.66
C THR A 65 4.75 -6.47 3.58
N PRO A 66 5.02 -5.27 3.02
CA PRO A 66 6.11 -5.10 2.07
C PRO A 66 7.47 -5.58 2.60
N ALA A 67 7.74 -5.39 3.89
CA ALA A 67 8.94 -5.89 4.55
C ALA A 67 9.00 -7.43 4.55
N GLU A 68 7.92 -8.10 4.95
CA GLU A 68 7.84 -9.57 4.96
C GLU A 68 7.94 -10.18 3.54
N HIS A 69 7.44 -9.48 2.52
CA HIS A 69 7.54 -9.96 1.14
C HIS A 69 8.99 -9.94 0.63
N LEU A 70 9.76 -8.89 0.95
CA LEU A 70 11.17 -8.78 0.53
C LEU A 70 12.07 -9.84 1.17
N GLU A 71 11.76 -10.31 2.38
CA GLU A 71 12.50 -11.41 3.01
C GLU A 71 12.17 -12.78 2.40
N ALA A 72 11.03 -12.93 1.72
CA ALA A 72 10.61 -14.18 1.10
C ALA A 72 11.38 -14.50 -0.21
N ASP A 73 11.93 -13.49 -0.90
CA ASP A 73 12.70 -13.64 -2.13
C ASP A 73 14.22 -13.84 -1.89
N GLY A 74 14.65 -13.91 -0.63
CA GLY A 74 16.06 -13.98 -0.22
C GLY A 74 16.68 -15.38 -0.08
N ASP A 75 15.92 -16.45 -0.35
CA ASP A 75 16.40 -17.85 -0.27
C ASP A 75 16.44 -18.49 -1.66
N SER A 76 17.43 -18.11 -2.48
CA SER A 76 17.73 -18.77 -3.77
C SER A 76 19.22 -18.79 -4.05
#